data_AF-A0A7W6XK94-F1
#
_entry.id   AF-A0A7W6XK94-F1
#
_cell.length_a   1.000
_cell.length_b   1.000
_cell.length_c   1.000
_cell.angle_alpha   90.00
_cell.angle_beta   90.00
_cell.angle_gamma   90.00
#
_symmetry.space_group_name_H-M   'P 1'
#
loop_
_entity.id
_entity.type
_entity.pdbx_description
1 polymer ?
#
loop_
_entity_poly.entity_id
_entity_poly.type
_entity_poly.pdbx_seq_one_letter_code
_entity_poly.pdbx_strand_id
1 'polypeptide(L)'
;MLILSNLIPRPAPDPALIGQAFDLTPAETRLAALLATGASLASAAEHLRISRETARNPLKPIFSKTGAHRQSELVTLLSQLA
;
A
#
# COMPACT_ATOMS: atom_id res chain seq x y z
N MET A 1 20.21 -2.65 25.05
CA MET A 1 19.32 -1.50 24.79
C MET A 1 18.68 -1.70 23.43
N LEU A 2 17.37 -1.89 23.36
CA LEU A 2 16.65 -1.86 22.09
C LEU A 2 16.36 -0.39 21.77
N ILE A 3 16.97 0.15 20.72
CA ILE A 3 16.63 1.49 20.25
C ILE A 3 15.37 1.37 19.40
N LEU A 4 14.24 1.87 19.92
CA LEU A 4 12.99 2.06 19.18
C LEU A 4 13.17 3.25 18.22
N SER A 5 13.98 3.09 17.18
CA SER A 5 14.30 4.16 16.21
C SER A 5 13.16 4.48 15.24
N ASN A 6 11.91 4.11 15.53
CA ASN A 6 10.81 4.20 14.57
C ASN A 6 9.56 4.86 15.16
N LEU A 7 9.72 6.09 15.67
CA LEU A 7 8.61 6.95 16.12
C LEU A 7 8.43 8.20 15.24
N ILE A 8 9.09 8.27 14.09
CA ILE A 8 8.77 9.28 13.07
C ILE A 8 7.75 8.62 12.15
N PRO A 9 6.47 9.05 12.12
CA PRO A 9 5.55 8.66 11.06
C PRO A 9 6.22 9.09 9.77
N ARG A 10 6.74 8.14 8.98
CA ARG A 10 7.20 8.46 7.65
C ARG A 10 5.97 9.00 6.92
N PRO A 11 6.04 10.20 6.32
CA PRO A 11 4.89 10.74 5.59
C PRO A 11 4.43 9.64 4.63
N ALA A 12 3.12 9.34 4.66
CA ALA A 12 2.57 8.35 3.77
C ALA A 12 2.93 8.75 2.33
N PRO A 13 3.41 7.83 1.47
CA PRO A 13 3.81 8.19 0.12
C PRO A 13 2.61 8.80 -0.62
N ASP A 14 2.86 9.81 -1.45
CA ASP A 14 1.80 10.47 -2.21
C ASP A 14 1.10 9.43 -3.11
N PRO A 15 -0.21 9.18 -2.93
CA PRO A 15 -0.95 8.25 -3.76
C PRO A 15 -0.82 8.56 -5.25
N ALA A 16 -0.76 9.85 -5.64
CA ALA A 16 -0.60 10.24 -7.04
C ALA A 16 0.75 9.78 -7.61
N LEU A 17 1.83 9.84 -6.82
CA LEU A 17 3.15 9.37 -7.22
C LEU A 17 3.18 7.84 -7.33
N ILE A 18 2.59 7.12 -6.36
CA ILE A 18 2.46 5.65 -6.43
C ILE A 18 1.71 5.24 -7.70
N GLY A 19 0.60 5.91 -7.98
CA GLY A 19 -0.23 5.60 -9.14
C GLY A 19 0.51 5.77 -10.47
N GLN A 20 1.26 6.86 -10.59
CA GLN A 20 2.04 7.15 -11.80
C GLN A 20 3.27 6.25 -11.94
N ALA A 21 3.96 5.93 -10.84
CA ALA A 21 5.18 5.13 -10.87
C ALA A 21 4.96 3.67 -11.33
N PHE A 22 3.75 3.13 -11.10
CA PHE A 22 3.44 1.72 -11.39
C PHE A 22 2.20 1.54 -12.30
N ASP A 23 1.75 2.60 -12.98
CA ASP A 23 0.56 2.56 -13.84
C ASP A 23 -0.68 1.97 -13.15
N LEU A 24 -0.89 2.32 -11.87
CA LEU A 24 -2.03 1.83 -11.09
C LEU A 24 -3.31 2.59 -11.46
N THR A 25 -4.42 1.87 -11.49
CA THR A 25 -5.74 2.50 -11.59
C THR A 25 -6.06 3.28 -10.32
N PRO A 26 -7.03 4.22 -10.33
CA PRO A 26 -7.40 4.97 -9.14
C PRO A 26 -7.81 4.09 -7.95
N ALA A 27 -8.44 2.93 -8.20
CA ALA A 27 -8.81 1.99 -7.14
C ALA A 27 -7.59 1.26 -6.56
N GLU A 28 -6.67 0.83 -7.43
CA GLU A 28 -5.41 0.20 -7.04
C GLU A 28 -4.55 1.16 -6.23
N THR A 29 -4.42 2.41 -6.67
CA THR A 29 -3.69 3.48 -5.99
C THR A 29 -4.18 3.71 -4.58
N ARG A 30 -5.51 3.84 -4.37
CA ARG A 30 -6.10 4.04 -3.05
C ARG A 30 -5.79 2.88 -2.11
N LEU A 31 -5.90 1.64 -2.61
CA LEU A 31 -5.56 0.47 -1.81
C LEU A 31 -4.06 0.42 -1.51
N ALA A 32 -3.20 0.58 -2.52
CA ALA A 32 -1.75 0.55 -2.38
C ALA A 32 -1.25 1.60 -1.39
N ALA A 33 -1.77 2.83 -1.44
CA ALA A 33 -1.43 3.90 -0.50
C ALA A 33 -1.79 3.54 0.95
N LEU A 34 -2.97 2.96 1.19
CA LEU A 34 -3.35 2.48 2.53
C LEU A 34 -2.42 1.35 3.00
N LEU A 35 -2.11 0.39 2.14
CA LEU A 35 -1.18 -0.69 2.48
C LEU A 35 0.23 -0.17 2.78
N ALA A 36 0.69 0.89 2.09
CA ALA A 36 1.99 1.52 2.32
C ALA A 36 2.14 2.12 3.71
N THR A 37 1.03 2.46 4.39
CA THR A 37 1.04 2.90 5.79
C THR A 37 1.26 1.76 6.80
N GLY A 38 1.30 0.51 6.33
CA GLY A 38 1.34 -0.70 7.16
C GLY A 38 -0.04 -1.23 7.54
N ALA A 39 -1.13 -0.66 7.00
CA ALA A 39 -2.47 -1.16 7.23
C ALA A 39 -2.63 -2.61 6.74
N SER A 40 -3.40 -3.40 7.50
CA SER A 40 -3.83 -4.71 7.04
C SER A 40 -4.86 -4.56 5.91
N LEU A 41 -5.01 -5.61 5.08
CA LEU A 41 -6.03 -5.60 4.02
C LEU A 41 -7.46 -5.41 4.59
N ALA A 42 -7.72 -5.94 5.78
CA ALA A 42 -9.00 -5.77 6.46
C ALA A 42 -9.26 -4.31 6.84
N SER A 43 -8.26 -3.66 7.47
CA SER A 43 -8.36 -2.25 7.83
C SER A 43 -8.45 -1.35 6.60
N ALA A 44 -7.73 -1.67 5.52
CA ALA A 44 -7.83 -0.94 4.26
C ALA A 44 -9.23 -1.08 3.64
N ALA A 45 -9.82 -2.28 3.67
CA ALA A 45 -11.19 -2.50 3.20
C ALA A 45 -12.23 -1.70 4.00
N GLU A 46 -12.07 -1.66 5.33
CA GLU A 46 -12.90 -0.84 6.22
C GLU A 46 -12.78 0.65 5.91
N HIS A 47 -11.55 1.17 5.75
CA HIS A 47 -11.31 2.57 5.37
C HIS A 47 -11.94 2.93 4.02
N LEU A 48 -11.85 2.02 3.05
CA LEU A 48 -12.44 2.20 1.71
C LEU A 48 -13.94 1.91 1.67
N ARG A 49 -14.55 1.44 2.77
CA ARG A 49 -15.95 1.02 2.86
C ARG A 49 -16.33 0.00 1.79
N ILE A 50 -15.44 -0.96 1.54
CA ILE A 50 -15.65 -2.07 0.60
C ILE A 50 -15.55 -3.41 1.33
N SER A 51 -16.06 -4.47 0.72
CA SER A 51 -15.87 -5.81 1.27
C SER A 51 -14.39 -6.22 1.20
N ARG A 52 -13.96 -7.10 2.13
CA ARG A 52 -12.62 -7.70 2.07
C ARG A 52 -12.37 -8.40 0.73
N GLU A 53 -13.42 -8.96 0.13
CA GLU A 53 -13.33 -9.65 -1.15
C GLU A 53 -13.13 -8.69 -2.33
N THR A 54 -13.82 -7.54 -2.29
CA THR A 54 -13.57 -6.44 -3.22
C THR A 54 -12.14 -5.89 -3.08
N ALA A 55 -11.61 -5.81 -1.85
CA ALA A 55 -10.23 -5.37 -1.61
C ALA A 55 -9.18 -6.39 -2.07
N ARG A 56 -9.50 -7.70 -2.10
CA ARG A 56 -8.58 -8.72 -2.62
C ARG A 56 -8.41 -8.67 -4.13
N ASN A 57 -9.46 -8.35 -4.88
CA ASN A 57 -9.43 -8.31 -6.35
C ASN A 57 -8.27 -7.48 -6.93
N PRO A 58 -8.03 -6.22 -6.49
CA PRO A 58 -6.92 -5.42 -7.00
C PRO A 58 -5.53 -5.85 -6.50
N LEU A 59 -5.39 -6.77 -5.53
CA LEU A 59 -4.04 -7.18 -5.05
C LEU A 59 -3.21 -7.85 -6.13
N LYS A 60 -3.82 -8.73 -6.93
CA LYS A 60 -3.11 -9.43 -8.00
C LYS A 60 -2.53 -8.47 -9.05
N PRO A 61 -3.29 -7.53 -9.63
CA PRO A 61 -2.72 -6.56 -10.55
C PRO A 61 -1.73 -5.60 -9.86
N ILE A 62 -1.95 -5.19 -8.61
CA ILE A 62 -0.97 -4.39 -7.85
C ILE A 62 0.37 -5.12 -7.76
N PHE A 63 0.38 -6.38 -7.32
CA PHE A 63 1.61 -7.19 -7.24
C PHE A 63 2.27 -7.36 -8.61
N SER A 64 1.47 -7.61 -9.65
CA SER A 64 1.99 -7.73 -11.02
C SER A 64 2.64 -6.44 -11.54
N LYS A 65 2.06 -5.27 -11.24
CA LYS A 65 2.54 -3.97 -11.72
C LYS A 65 3.70 -3.41 -10.90
N THR A 66 3.74 -3.71 -9.61
CA THR A 66 4.80 -3.27 -8.70
C THR A 66 5.98 -4.23 -8.66
N GLY A 67 5.81 -5.46 -9.15
CA GLY A 67 6.81 -6.53 -9.05
C GLY A 67 6.91 -7.16 -7.66
N ALA A 68 6.12 -6.71 -6.68
CA ALA A 68 6.13 -7.27 -5.34
C ALA A 68 5.46 -8.65 -5.30
N HIS A 69 6.07 -9.59 -4.58
CA HIS A 69 5.55 -10.94 -4.38
C HIS A 69 4.81 -11.11 -3.05
N ARG A 70 5.01 -10.20 -2.10
CA ARG A 70 4.35 -10.21 -0.78
C ARG A 70 3.93 -8.81 -0.35
N GLN A 71 2.95 -8.71 0.53
CA GLN A 71 2.49 -7.42 1.06
C GLN A 71 3.60 -6.64 1.76
N SER A 72 4.47 -7.30 2.53
CA SER A 72 5.60 -6.64 3.21
C SER A 72 6.62 -6.04 2.23
N GLU A 73 6.83 -6.71 1.10
CA GLU A 73 7.68 -6.23 0.02
C GLU A 73 7.04 -5.03 -0.67
N LEU A 74 5.73 -5.11 -0.96
CA LEU A 74 4.94 -3.99 -1.48
C LEU A 74 5.04 -2.78 -0.54
N VAL A 75 4.83 -2.96 0.78
CA VAL A 75 4.95 -1.86 1.76
C VAL A 75 6.34 -1.24 1.72
N THR A 76 7.39 -2.08 1.66
CA THR A 76 8.78 -1.60 1.61
C THR A 76 9.02 -0.79 0.34
N LEU A 77 8.63 -1.31 -0.82
CA LEU A 77 8.76 -0.65 -2.12
C LEU A 77 8.02 0.69 -2.14
N LEU A 78 6.76 0.71 -1.71
CA LEU A 78 5.95 1.93 -1.72
C LEU A 78 6.48 2.98 -0.73
N SER A 79 7.06 2.55 0.40
CA SER A 79 7.65 3.46 1.39
C SER A 79 8.92 4.18 0.93
N GLN A 80 9.49 3.79 -0.22
CA GLN A 80 10.64 4.44 -0.86
C GLN A 80 10.23 5.60 -1.78
N LEU A 81 8.93 5.75 -2.06
CA LEU A 81 8.36 6.82 -2.89
C LEU A 81 7.87 8.02 -2.07
N ALA A 82 8.28 8.11 -0.80
CA ALA A 82 7.91 9.16 0.15
C ALA A 82 8.98 10.25 0.26
#